data_AF-A0A2X3KM00-F1
#
_entry.id   AF-A0A2X3KM00-F1
#
_cell.length_a   1.000
_cell.length_b   1.000
_cell.length_c   1.000
_cell.angle_alpha   90.00
_cell.angle_beta   90.00
_cell.angle_gamma   90.00
#
_symmetry.space_group_name_H-M   'P 1'
#
loop_
_entity.id
_entity.type
_entity.pdbx_description
1 polymer ?
#
loop_
_entity_poly.entity_id
_entity_poly.type
_entity_poly.pdbx_seq_one_letter_code
_entity_poly.pdbx_strand_id
1 'polypeptide(L)'
;MGSWGAEFVTLVVILFAFSSIVANYIYAENNLFFLRLNNPKAIWCLRICTFATVIGGTLLSLPLMWQLADIIMACMAITNLTAILLLSPVVHTIASDYLRQRKLGVRPVFDPLRYPDIGRQLSPDAWDDVSQE
;
A
#
# COMPACT_ATOMS: atom_id res chain seq x y z
N MET A 1 -24.95 21.17 21.52
CA MET A 1 -24.54 20.76 20.16
C MET A 1 -25.80 20.36 19.42
N GLY A 2 -26.23 21.17 18.45
CA GLY A 2 -27.56 21.08 17.83
C GLY A 2 -27.82 19.74 17.14
N SER A 3 -29.08 19.32 17.12
CA SER A 3 -29.56 18.05 16.53
C SER A 3 -29.02 17.73 15.14
N TRP A 4 -28.77 18.75 14.31
CA TRP A 4 -28.16 18.60 12.97
C TRP A 4 -26.77 17.95 13.03
N GLY A 5 -25.97 18.22 14.07
CA GLY A 5 -24.60 17.71 14.16
C GLY A 5 -24.52 16.18 14.12
N ALA A 6 -25.46 15.49 14.75
CA ALA A 6 -25.52 14.03 14.73
C ALA A 6 -25.83 13.48 13.33
N GLU A 7 -26.84 14.04 12.66
CA GLU A 7 -27.26 13.62 11.32
C GLU A 7 -26.15 13.84 10.28
N PHE A 8 -25.46 14.98 10.35
CA PHE A 8 -24.33 15.27 9.49
C PHE A 8 -23.16 14.30 9.71
N VAL A 9 -22.80 14.02 10.97
CA VAL A 9 -21.73 13.07 11.29
C VAL A 9 -22.08 11.67 10.80
N THR A 10 -23.33 11.22 10.96
CA THR A 10 -23.77 9.92 10.43
C THR A 10 -23.59 9.84 8.92
N LEU A 11 -23.98 10.88 8.16
CA LEU A 11 -23.79 10.92 6.71
C LEU A 11 -22.31 10.81 6.33
N VAL A 12 -21.44 11.57 7.00
CA VAL A 12 -19.99 11.55 6.76
C VAL A 12 -19.40 10.17 7.08
N VAL A 13 -19.80 9.55 8.19
CA VAL A 13 -19.32 8.21 8.58
C VAL A 13 -19.74 7.15 7.56
N ILE A 14 -20.97 7.21 7.04
CA ILE A 14 -21.43 6.29 5.99
C ILE A 14 -20.57 6.42 4.72
N LEU A 15 -20.36 7.67 4.25
CA LEU A 15 -19.54 7.92 3.07
C LEU A 15 -18.08 7.46 3.28
N PHE A 16 -17.51 7.77 4.44
CA PHE A 16 -16.15 7.38 4.79
C PHE A 16 -15.99 5.87 4.90
N ALA A 17 -16.93 5.18 5.53
CA ALA A 17 -16.94 3.73 5.63
C ALA A 17 -17.04 3.08 4.24
N PHE A 18 -17.94 3.57 3.39
CA PHE A 18 -18.07 3.08 2.02
C PHE A 18 -16.78 3.26 1.20
N SER A 19 -16.20 4.47 1.18
CA SER A 19 -14.96 4.73 0.46
C SER A 19 -13.80 3.88 1.00
N SER A 20 -13.75 3.66 2.30
CA SER A 20 -12.71 2.85 2.95
C SER A 20 -12.82 1.39 2.53
N ILE A 21 -14.02 0.81 2.50
CA ILE A 21 -14.23 -0.58 2.05
C ILE A 21 -13.80 -0.73 0.59
N VAL A 22 -14.20 0.19 -0.29
CA VAL A 22 -13.85 0.15 -1.72
C VAL A 22 -12.33 0.26 -1.91
N ALA A 23 -11.69 1.21 -1.24
CA ALA A 23 -10.23 1.37 -1.32
C ALA A 23 -9.49 0.11 -0.85
N ASN A 24 -9.89 -0.47 0.29
CA ASN A 24 -9.27 -1.69 0.81
C ASN A 24 -9.49 -2.90 -0.10
N TYR A 25 -10.67 -3.02 -0.73
CA TYR A 25 -10.92 -4.06 -1.73
C TYR A 25 -9.99 -3.91 -2.94
N ILE A 26 -9.82 -2.70 -3.48
CA ILE A 26 -8.92 -2.43 -4.61
C ILE A 26 -7.46 -2.76 -4.23
N TYR A 27 -7.01 -2.37 -3.04
CA TYR A 27 -5.67 -2.73 -2.56
C TYR A 27 -5.48 -4.25 -2.49
N ALA A 28 -6.47 -4.98 -1.97
CA ALA A 28 -6.42 -6.44 -1.87
C ALA A 28 -6.41 -7.11 -3.26
N GLU A 29 -7.20 -6.62 -4.21
CA GLU A 29 -7.23 -7.12 -5.60
C GLU A 29 -5.89 -6.86 -6.32
N ASN A 30 -5.31 -5.66 -6.14
CA ASN A 30 -3.98 -5.34 -6.68
C ASN A 30 -2.89 -6.24 -6.09
N ASN A 31 -2.94 -6.50 -4.77
CA ASN A 31 -2.00 -7.42 -4.12
C ASN A 31 -2.14 -8.85 -4.68
N LEU A 32 -3.37 -9.29 -4.95
CA LEU A 32 -3.63 -10.60 -5.55
C LEU A 32 -3.07 -10.70 -6.98
N PHE A 33 -3.21 -9.62 -7.76
CA PHE A 33 -2.62 -9.51 -9.09
C PHE A 33 -1.08 -9.56 -9.03
N PHE A 34 -0.48 -8.80 -8.11
CA PHE A 34 0.97 -8.77 -7.90
C PHE A 34 1.54 -10.15 -7.52
N LEU A 35 0.83 -10.90 -6.67
CA LEU A 35 1.20 -12.26 -6.29
C LEU A 35 0.96 -13.30 -7.39
N ARG A 36 0.53 -12.87 -8.60
CA ARG A 36 0.15 -13.75 -9.73
C ARG A 36 -0.95 -14.76 -9.37
N LEU A 37 -1.77 -14.44 -8.37
CA LEU A 37 -2.91 -15.25 -7.94
C LEU A 37 -4.22 -14.77 -8.58
N ASN A 38 -4.13 -14.13 -9.76
CA ASN A 38 -5.24 -13.55 -10.53
C ASN A 38 -6.13 -14.63 -11.20
N ASN A 39 -6.54 -15.64 -10.43
CA ASN A 39 -7.50 -16.64 -10.87
C ASN A 39 -8.91 -16.14 -10.57
N PRO A 40 -9.89 -16.42 -11.43
CA PRO A 40 -11.28 -16.00 -11.19
C PRO A 40 -11.81 -16.52 -9.84
N LYS A 41 -11.39 -17.71 -9.42
CA LYS A 41 -11.72 -18.27 -8.09
C LYS A 41 -11.21 -17.42 -6.93
N ALA A 42 -10.00 -16.87 -7.04
CA ALA A 42 -9.39 -16.07 -5.99
C ALA A 42 -10.06 -14.69 -5.87
N ILE A 43 -10.41 -14.07 -7.01
CA ILE A 43 -11.20 -12.82 -7.03
C ILE A 43 -12.59 -13.05 -6.41
N TRP A 44 -13.27 -14.14 -6.77
CA TRP A 44 -14.57 -14.48 -6.18
C TRP A 44 -14.48 -14.75 -4.68
N CYS A 45 -13.45 -15.46 -4.24
CA CYS A 45 -13.16 -15.67 -2.82
C CYS A 45 -12.98 -14.32 -2.09
N LEU A 46 -12.17 -13.42 -2.65
CA LEU A 46 -11.93 -12.09 -2.09
C LEU A 46 -13.23 -11.28 -1.96
N ARG A 47 -14.08 -11.27 -2.99
CA ARG A 47 -15.41 -10.64 -2.93
C ARG A 47 -16.26 -11.19 -1.81
N ILE A 48 -16.37 -12.53 -1.70
CA ILE A 48 -17.16 -13.19 -0.65
C ILE A 48 -16.61 -12.83 0.73
N CYS A 49 -15.29 -12.85 0.91
CA CYS A 49 -14.64 -12.46 2.16
C CYS A 49 -14.93 -11.00 2.52
N THR A 50 -14.84 -10.06 1.58
CA THR A 50 -15.15 -8.65 1.82
C THR A 50 -16.60 -8.47 2.30
N PHE A 51 -17.56 -9.11 1.64
CA PHE A 51 -18.96 -9.09 2.08
C PHE A 51 -19.12 -9.72 3.47
N ALA A 52 -18.46 -10.85 3.74
CA ALA A 52 -18.51 -11.50 5.04
C ALA A 52 -17.92 -10.63 6.15
N THR A 53 -16.83 -9.90 5.92
CA THR A 53 -16.26 -8.97 6.89
C THR A 53 -17.19 -7.78 7.18
N VAL A 54 -17.86 -7.24 6.16
CA VAL A 54 -18.85 -6.16 6.35
C VAL A 54 -20.02 -6.62 7.21
N ILE A 55 -20.59 -7.80 6.91
CA ILE A 55 -21.68 -8.37 7.71
C ILE A 55 -21.17 -8.71 9.12
N GLY A 56 -20.00 -9.34 9.24
CA GLY A 56 -19.37 -9.67 10.51
C GLY A 56 -19.15 -8.43 11.40
N GLY A 57 -18.77 -7.30 10.81
CA GLY A 57 -18.62 -6.02 11.51
C GLY A 57 -19.92 -5.50 12.14
N THR A 58 -21.08 -5.86 11.59
CA THR A 58 -22.40 -5.52 12.19
C THR A 58 -22.81 -6.46 13.32
N LEU A 59 -22.22 -7.65 13.40
CA LEU A 59 -22.57 -8.70 14.38
C LEU A 59 -21.62 -8.73 15.58
N LEU A 60 -20.36 -8.31 15.40
CA LEU A 60 -19.33 -8.32 16.44
C LEU A 60 -19.41 -7.08 17.33
N SER A 61 -18.96 -7.22 18.58
CA SER A 61 -18.85 -6.07 19.49
C SER A 61 -17.70 -5.15 19.07
N LEU A 62 -17.86 -3.84 19.29
CA LEU A 62 -16.82 -2.86 18.95
C LEU A 62 -15.44 -3.21 19.55
N PRO A 63 -15.30 -3.58 20.84
CA PRO A 63 -14.00 -3.90 21.41
C PRO A 63 -13.30 -5.08 20.71
N LEU A 64 -14.07 -6.12 20.35
CA LEU A 64 -13.53 -7.29 19.66
C LEU A 64 -13.11 -6.96 18.22
N MET A 65 -13.89 -6.12 17.52
CA MET A 65 -13.53 -5.64 16.18
C MET A 65 -12.22 -4.86 16.20
N TRP A 66 -12.04 -3.96 17.18
CA TRP A 66 -10.80 -3.19 17.33
C TRP A 66 -9.60 -4.10 17.63
N GLN A 67 -9.75 -5.08 18.53
CA GLN A 67 -8.68 -6.04 18.83
C GLN A 67 -8.27 -6.86 17.59
N LEU A 68 -9.23 -7.32 16.79
CA LEU A 68 -8.94 -8.02 15.54
C LEU A 68 -8.23 -7.12 14.53
N ALA A 69 -8.69 -5.87 14.39
CA ALA A 69 -8.07 -4.89 13.50
C ALA A 69 -6.61 -4.60 13.91
N ASP A 70 -6.34 -4.43 15.21
CA ASP A 70 -5.01 -4.18 15.74
C ASP A 70 -4.05 -5.35 15.47
N ILE A 71 -4.51 -6.59 15.62
CA ILE A 71 -3.71 -7.79 15.33
C ILE A 71 -3.37 -7.88 13.83
N ILE A 72 -4.35 -7.67 12.96
CA ILE A 72 -4.15 -7.69 11.50
C ILE A 72 -3.20 -6.55 11.09
N MET A 73 -3.38 -5.36 11.64
CA MET A 73 -2.53 -4.20 11.39
C MET A 73 -1.09 -4.45 11.86
N ALA A 74 -0.89 -5.06 13.03
CA ALA A 74 0.43 -5.43 13.53
C ALA A 74 1.14 -6.42 12.60
N CYS A 75 0.43 -7.45 12.10
CA CYS A 75 0.98 -8.40 11.14
C CYS A 75 1.40 -7.72 9.83
N MET A 76 0.54 -6.84 9.29
CA MET A 76 0.84 -6.04 8.09
C MET A 76 2.04 -5.10 8.32
N ALA A 77 2.10 -4.45 9.48
CA ALA A 77 3.19 -3.56 9.83
C ALA A 77 4.52 -4.30 9.93
N ILE A 78 4.55 -5.47 10.58
CA ILE A 78 5.78 -6.29 10.71
C ILE A 78 6.30 -6.67 9.32
N THR A 79 5.45 -7.20 8.44
CA THR A 79 5.86 -7.63 7.10
C THR A 79 6.39 -6.46 6.26
N ASN A 80 5.70 -5.33 6.24
CA ASN A 80 6.12 -4.15 5.51
C ASN A 80 7.40 -3.53 6.09
N LEU A 81 7.49 -3.41 7.41
CA LEU A 81 8.66 -2.86 8.09
C LEU A 81 9.90 -3.72 7.85
N THR A 82 9.76 -5.05 7.90
CA THR A 82 10.84 -5.96 7.53
C THR A 82 11.31 -5.68 6.10
N ALA A 83 10.41 -5.58 5.13
CA ALA A 83 10.78 -5.25 3.74
C ALA A 83 11.52 -3.90 3.63
N ILE A 84 11.03 -2.84 4.30
CA ILE A 84 11.70 -1.53 4.33
C ILE A 84 13.10 -1.64 4.93
N LEU A 85 13.28 -2.40 6.01
CA LEU A 85 14.59 -2.59 6.63
C LEU A 85 15.58 -3.30 5.69
N LEU A 86 15.13 -4.31 4.94
CA LEU A 86 15.96 -4.97 3.92
C LEU A 86 16.30 -4.02 2.75
N LEU A 87 15.40 -3.12 2.37
CA LEU A 87 15.63 -2.14 1.30
C LEU A 87 16.42 -0.90 1.76
N SER A 88 16.55 -0.67 3.06
CA SER A 88 17.27 0.47 3.66
C SER A 88 18.63 0.80 3.01
N PRO A 89 19.56 -0.17 2.79
CA PRO A 89 20.85 0.14 2.14
C PRO A 89 20.69 0.65 0.70
N VAL A 90 19.74 0.11 -0.05
CA VAL A 90 19.45 0.52 -1.44
C VAL A 90 18.89 1.94 -1.45
N VAL A 91 17.89 2.21 -0.61
CA VAL A 91 17.27 3.54 -0.48
C VAL A 91 18.28 4.58 -0.04
N HIS A 92 19.15 4.27 0.93
CA HIS A 92 20.20 5.19 1.37
C HIS A 92 21.18 5.55 0.25
N THR A 93 21.55 4.57 -0.57
CA THR A 93 22.44 4.78 -1.73
C THR A 93 21.81 5.71 -2.76
N ILE A 94 20.57 5.43 -3.16
CA ILE A 94 19.83 6.24 -4.15
C ILE A 94 19.55 7.64 -3.60
N ALA A 95 19.13 7.75 -2.34
CA ALA A 95 18.84 9.04 -1.71
C ALA A 95 20.09 9.91 -1.58
N SER A 96 21.24 9.31 -1.25
CA SER A 96 22.51 10.04 -1.18
C SER A 96 22.95 10.56 -2.55
N ASP A 97 22.76 9.75 -3.59
CA ASP A 97 23.03 10.17 -4.97
C ASP A 97 22.11 11.31 -5.41
N TYR A 98 20.80 11.18 -5.18
CA TYR A 98 19.80 12.22 -5.42
C TYR A 98 20.16 13.54 -4.71
N LEU A 99 20.51 13.47 -3.42
CA LEU A 99 20.90 14.65 -2.63
C LEU A 99 22.20 15.27 -3.14
N ARG A 100 23.17 14.47 -3.60
CA ARG A 100 24.40 14.98 -4.23
C ARG A 100 24.08 15.75 -5.50
N GLN A 101 23.27 15.18 -6.39
CA GLN A 101 22.88 15.83 -7.64
C GLN A 101 22.09 17.12 -7.39
N ARG A 102 21.15 17.10 -6.44
CA ARG A 102 20.39 18.29 -6.04
C ARG A 102 21.29 19.40 -5.47
N LYS A 103 22.32 19.07 -4.68
CA LYS A 103 23.31 20.05 -4.16
C LYS A 103 24.17 20.67 -5.25
N LEU A 104 24.43 19.93 -6.33
CA LEU A 104 25.18 20.41 -7.49
C LEU A 104 24.35 21.30 -8.43
N GLY A 105 23.06 21.50 -8.13
CA GLY A 105 22.16 22.30 -8.96
C GLY A 105 21.79 21.64 -10.29
N VAL A 106 22.16 20.38 -10.50
CA VAL A 106 21.81 19.61 -11.70
C VAL A 106 20.47 18.90 -11.50
N ARG A 107 19.78 18.60 -12.60
CA ARG A 107 18.55 17.81 -12.54
C ARG A 107 18.90 16.40 -12.03
N PRO A 108 18.29 15.94 -10.93
CA PRO A 108 18.61 14.63 -10.38
C PRO A 108 18.08 13.52 -11.28
N VAL A 109 18.98 12.71 -11.85
CA VAL A 109 18.68 11.54 -12.69
C VAL A 109 19.37 10.33 -12.09
N PHE A 110 18.62 9.26 -11.85
CA PHE A 110 19.18 7.98 -11.43
C PHE A 110 19.70 7.22 -12.66
N ASP A 111 20.98 6.84 -12.63
CA ASP A 111 21.62 6.02 -13.66
C ASP A 111 21.89 4.60 -13.10
N PRO A 112 21.17 3.56 -13.56
CA PRO A 112 21.36 2.18 -13.14
C PRO A 112 22.77 1.62 -13.40
N LEU A 113 23.46 2.09 -14.44
CA LEU A 113 24.80 1.60 -14.83
C LEU A 113 25.86 1.97 -13.79
N ARG A 114 25.63 3.05 -13.04
CA ARG A 114 26.52 3.52 -11.97
C ARG A 114 26.46 2.64 -10.71
N TYR A 115 25.42 1.81 -10.57
CA TYR A 115 25.17 0.97 -9.42
C TYR A 115 24.82 -0.47 -9.86
N PRO A 116 25.80 -1.28 -10.30
CA PRO A 116 25.56 -2.60 -10.88
C PRO A 116 24.84 -3.58 -9.93
N ASP A 117 25.02 -3.43 -8.61
CA ASP A 117 24.34 -4.26 -7.61
C ASP A 117 22.83 -3.95 -7.50
N ILE A 118 22.44 -2.70 -7.76
CA ILE A 118 21.04 -2.26 -7.82
C ILE A 118 20.47 -2.57 -9.21
N GLY A 119 21.26 -2.35 -10.26
CA GLY A 119 20.89 -2.63 -11.65
C GLY A 119 20.47 -4.08 -11.88
N ARG A 120 21.13 -5.05 -11.23
CA ARG A 120 20.77 -6.48 -11.29
C ARG A 120 19.40 -6.82 -10.69
N GLN A 121 18.86 -5.96 -9.84
CA GLN A 121 17.58 -6.17 -9.17
C GLN A 121 16.42 -5.45 -9.88
N LEU A 122 16.72 -4.62 -10.89
CA LEU A 122 15.70 -3.92 -11.66
C LEU A 122 15.03 -4.88 -12.64
N SER A 123 13.72 -4.72 -12.79
CA SER A 123 13.01 -5.31 -13.93
C SER A 123 13.56 -4.72 -15.22
N PRO A 124 13.69 -5.49 -16.32
CA PRO A 124 14.26 -5.02 -17.58
C PRO A 124 13.69 -3.68 -18.03
N ASP A 125 12.36 -3.47 -17.94
CA ASP A 125 11.71 -2.23 -18.39
C ASP A 125 11.57 -1.14 -17.30
N ALA A 126 12.20 -1.29 -16.12
CA ALA A 126 11.91 -0.41 -14.99
C ALA A 126 12.47 1.02 -15.16
N TRP A 127 13.59 1.19 -15.87
CA TRP A 127 14.33 2.46 -15.88
C TRP A 127 15.09 2.76 -17.19
N ASP A 128 14.64 2.18 -18.30
CA ASP A 128 15.31 2.25 -19.62
C ASP A 128 15.19 3.62 -20.31
N ASP A 129 14.19 4.42 -19.94
CA ASP A 129 13.83 5.65 -20.68
C ASP A 129 14.76 6.85 -20.48
N VAL A 130 15.70 6.81 -19.53
CA VAL A 130 16.45 8.02 -19.10
C VAL A 130 17.88 8.09 -19.64
N SER A 131 18.30 7.10 -20.43
CA SER A 131 19.68 6.99 -20.96
C SER A 131 19.85 7.44 -22.41
N GLN A 132 18.81 7.99 -23.05
CA GLN A 132 18.75 8.23 -24.50
C GLN A 132 18.83 9.70 -24.96
N GLU A 133 19.19 10.66 -24.10
CA GLU A 133 19.47 12.06 -24.50
C GLU A 133 20.87 12.53 -24.09
#